data_AF-A0A6G1SCH4-F1
#
_entry.id   AF-A0A6G1SCH4-F1
#
_cell.length_a   1.000
_cell.length_b   1.000
_cell.length_c   1.000
_cell.angle_alpha   90.00
_cell.angle_beta   90.00
_cell.angle_gamma   90.00
#
_symmetry.space_group_name_H-M   'P 1'
#
loop_
_entity.id
_entity.type
_entity.pdbx_description
1 polymer ?
#
loop_
_entity_poly.entity_id
_entity_poly.type
_entity_poly.pdbx_seq_one_letter_code
_entity_poly.pdbx_strand_id
1 'polypeptide(L)'
;MKFDRREQQTSMDAGKNTVKHASNYRKTYLFLYNLMMFVMFLMVNLILLIKGLTGSMDDDSVRGAAYIVKILTYTQLLETIHPILGLVPGGPFMPFLQVIGRIVVNHFLTDSTIRLSSAPYAHYLFIVWSSIEIFRYSFYALRVFNVEIYAITWCRYTLFMPLYPMGGFCEAQVVLATVKEYEKTGAYSISLPNTSNFSFNLPAFLRVYTFLLLGPSIMYLMRYMWSQRCKQLKAKLA
;
A
#
# COMPACT_ATOMS: atom_id res chain seq x y z
N MET A 1 -16.32 -20.28 52.97
CA MET A 1 -15.01 -20.16 52.28
C MET A 1 -14.80 -21.03 51.03
N LYS A 2 -15.52 -22.15 50.82
CA LYS A 2 -15.43 -22.95 49.56
C LYS A 2 -16.34 -22.44 48.43
N PHE A 3 -17.42 -21.73 48.77
CA PHE A 3 -18.39 -21.21 47.81
C PHE A 3 -17.81 -20.06 46.96
N ASP A 4 -17.16 -19.10 47.62
CA ASP A 4 -16.43 -17.98 47.00
C ASP A 4 -15.40 -18.41 45.95
N ARG A 5 -14.66 -19.51 46.21
CA ARG A 5 -13.66 -20.04 45.27
C ARG A 5 -14.27 -20.61 44.00
N ARG A 6 -15.49 -21.17 44.05
CA ARG A 6 -16.18 -21.69 42.86
C ARG A 6 -16.73 -20.57 41.99
N GLU A 7 -17.25 -19.51 42.59
CA GLU A 7 -17.71 -18.33 41.85
C GLU A 7 -16.53 -17.61 41.18
N GLN A 8 -15.42 -17.41 41.90
CA GLN A 8 -14.19 -16.86 41.31
C GLN A 8 -13.65 -17.70 40.15
N GLN A 9 -13.67 -19.04 40.27
CA GLN A 9 -13.27 -19.94 39.19
C GLN A 9 -14.18 -19.81 37.96
N THR A 10 -15.50 -19.73 38.17
CA THR A 10 -16.50 -19.62 37.10
C THR A 10 -16.40 -18.27 36.38
N SER A 11 -16.20 -17.18 37.11
CA SER A 11 -15.97 -15.85 36.53
C SER A 11 -14.64 -15.77 35.76
N MET A 12 -13.58 -16.42 36.24
CA MET A 12 -12.31 -16.51 35.52
C MET A 12 -12.44 -17.32 34.23
N ASP A 13 -13.17 -18.43 34.25
CA ASP A 13 -13.36 -19.29 33.08
C ASP A 13 -14.32 -18.66 32.05
N ALA A 14 -15.35 -17.96 32.51
CA ALA A 14 -16.18 -17.11 31.65
C ALA A 14 -15.33 -16.01 30.97
N GLY A 15 -14.49 -15.30 31.73
CA GLY A 15 -13.58 -14.29 31.18
C GLY A 15 -12.59 -14.86 30.15
N LYS A 16 -12.00 -16.03 30.42
CA LYS A 16 -11.13 -16.73 29.46
C LYS A 16 -11.87 -17.10 28.17
N ASN A 17 -13.12 -17.55 28.26
CA ASN A 17 -13.92 -17.86 27.09
C ASN A 17 -14.24 -16.61 26.28
N THR A 18 -14.65 -15.50 26.91
CA THR A 18 -14.90 -14.23 26.22
C THR A 18 -13.66 -13.71 25.50
N VAL A 19 -12.49 -13.76 26.16
CA VAL A 19 -11.20 -13.37 25.58
C VAL A 19 -10.83 -14.27 24.40
N LYS A 20 -11.05 -15.58 24.51
CA LYS A 20 -10.81 -16.55 23.42
C LYS A 20 -11.71 -16.29 22.22
N HIS A 21 -13.00 -16.02 22.44
CA HIS A 21 -13.93 -15.67 21.37
C HIS A 21 -13.54 -14.36 20.69
N ALA A 22 -13.24 -13.30 21.44
CA ALA A 22 -12.77 -12.02 20.89
C ALA A 22 -11.49 -12.18 20.06
N SER A 23 -10.55 -13.00 20.52
CA SER A 23 -9.32 -13.34 19.78
C SER A 23 -9.63 -14.07 18.45
N ASN A 24 -10.57 -15.01 18.46
CA ASN A 24 -11.00 -15.71 17.25
C ASN A 24 -11.69 -14.78 16.25
N TYR A 25 -12.60 -13.91 16.69
CA TYR A 25 -13.24 -12.93 15.81
C TYR A 25 -12.24 -11.96 15.18
N ARG A 26 -11.27 -11.47 15.97
CA ARG A 26 -10.16 -10.63 15.48
C ARG A 26 -9.35 -11.36 14.40
N LYS A 27 -9.00 -12.62 14.62
CA LYS A 27 -8.26 -13.43 13.63
C LYS A 27 -9.08 -13.62 12.36
N THR A 28 -10.34 -14.00 12.46
CA THR A 28 -11.22 -14.19 11.29
C THR A 28 -11.36 -12.89 10.49
N TYR A 29 -11.58 -11.75 11.15
CA TYR A 29 -11.65 -10.45 10.50
C TYR A 29 -10.35 -10.12 9.75
N LEU A 30 -9.19 -10.23 10.41
CA LEU A 30 -7.90 -9.95 9.80
C LEU A 30 -7.63 -10.89 8.62
N PHE A 31 -7.99 -12.17 8.72
CA PHE A 31 -7.82 -13.12 7.63
C PHE A 31 -8.69 -12.73 6.42
N LEU A 32 -9.98 -12.47 6.63
CA LEU A 32 -10.90 -12.08 5.55
C LEU A 32 -10.47 -10.77 4.89
N TYR A 33 -10.04 -9.78 5.69
CA TYR A 33 -9.49 -8.53 5.18
C TYR A 33 -8.28 -8.77 4.27
N ASN A 34 -7.28 -9.51 4.75
CA ASN A 34 -6.08 -9.81 3.97
C ASN A 34 -6.40 -10.65 2.72
N LEU A 35 -7.35 -11.58 2.81
CA LEU A 35 -7.79 -12.40 1.69
C LEU A 35 -8.49 -11.55 0.60
N MET A 36 -9.41 -10.67 1.00
CA MET A 36 -10.08 -9.75 0.08
C MET A 36 -9.05 -8.88 -0.64
N MET A 37 -8.14 -8.26 0.10
CA MET A 37 -7.10 -7.42 -0.48
C MET A 37 -6.19 -8.20 -1.44
N PHE A 38 -5.80 -9.43 -1.06
CA PHE A 38 -5.03 -10.33 -1.92
C PHE A 38 -5.75 -10.61 -3.25
N VAL A 39 -7.02 -11.03 -3.19
CA VAL A 39 -7.80 -11.37 -4.39
C VAL A 39 -7.94 -10.16 -5.30
N MET A 40 -8.28 -8.99 -4.75
CA MET A 40 -8.47 -7.78 -5.55
C MET A 40 -7.19 -7.32 -6.24
N PHE A 41 -6.05 -7.30 -5.54
CA PHE A 41 -4.76 -6.97 -6.16
C PHE A 41 -4.30 -8.03 -7.16
N LEU A 42 -4.58 -9.31 -6.91
CA LEU A 42 -4.30 -10.40 -7.86
C LEU A 42 -5.10 -10.23 -9.15
N MET A 43 -6.39 -9.91 -9.06
CA MET A 43 -7.24 -9.67 -10.23
C MET A 43 -6.72 -8.51 -11.07
N VAL A 44 -6.39 -7.37 -10.44
CA VAL A 44 -5.82 -6.21 -11.15
C VAL A 44 -4.50 -6.58 -11.83
N ASN A 45 -3.61 -7.28 -11.11
CA ASN A 45 -2.31 -7.66 -11.66
C ASN A 45 -2.45 -8.60 -12.86
N LEU A 46 -3.32 -9.62 -12.78
CA LEU A 46 -3.54 -10.57 -13.86
C LEU A 46 -4.16 -9.90 -15.10
N ILE A 47 -5.19 -9.07 -14.93
CA ILE A 47 -5.84 -8.36 -16.04
C ILE A 47 -4.82 -7.49 -16.79
N LEU A 48 -4.03 -6.70 -16.03
CA LEU A 48 -3.02 -5.83 -16.61
C LEU A 48 -1.90 -6.65 -17.28
N LEU A 49 -1.41 -7.71 -16.64
CA LEU A 49 -0.33 -8.53 -17.19
C LEU A 49 -0.75 -9.23 -18.49
N ILE A 50 -1.94 -9.83 -18.53
CA ILE A 50 -2.48 -10.49 -19.73
C ILE A 50 -2.60 -9.47 -20.86
N LYS A 51 -3.25 -8.32 -20.62
CA LYS A 51 -3.41 -7.26 -21.63
C LYS A 51 -2.09 -6.69 -22.13
N GLY A 52 -1.10 -6.55 -21.24
CA GLY A 52 0.25 -6.14 -21.60
C GLY A 52 0.97 -7.16 -22.48
N LEU A 53 0.82 -8.46 -22.19
CA LEU A 53 1.42 -9.54 -22.97
C LEU A 53 0.74 -9.76 -24.33
N THR A 54 -0.58 -9.59 -24.41
CA THR A 54 -1.35 -9.74 -25.65
C THR A 54 -1.31 -8.51 -26.55
N GLY A 55 -0.72 -7.40 -26.07
CA GLY A 55 -0.70 -6.12 -26.79
C GLY A 55 -2.08 -5.49 -26.97
N SER A 56 -3.12 -6.03 -26.32
CA SER A 56 -4.51 -5.55 -26.41
C SER A 56 -4.84 -4.54 -25.32
N MET A 57 -3.84 -3.71 -24.97
CA MET A 57 -3.98 -2.72 -23.93
C MET A 57 -4.77 -1.51 -24.41
N ASP A 58 -5.85 -1.23 -23.70
CA ASP A 58 -6.79 -0.14 -23.89
C ASP A 58 -6.77 0.82 -22.69
N ASP A 59 -6.98 2.10 -22.95
CA ASP A 59 -7.04 3.15 -21.93
C ASP A 59 -8.12 2.85 -20.86
N ASP A 60 -9.24 2.23 -21.26
CA ASP A 60 -10.34 1.88 -20.36
C ASP A 60 -9.93 0.84 -19.32
N SER A 61 -9.14 -0.16 -19.72
CA SER A 61 -8.62 -1.16 -18.78
C SER A 61 -7.64 -0.59 -17.78
N VAL A 62 -6.78 0.35 -18.20
CA VAL A 62 -5.86 1.01 -17.26
C VAL A 62 -6.62 1.97 -16.34
N ARG A 63 -7.63 2.69 -16.83
CA ARG A 63 -8.53 3.53 -16.01
C ARG A 63 -9.32 2.71 -15.00
N GLY A 64 -9.88 1.58 -15.43
CA GLY A 64 -10.58 0.63 -14.54
C GLY A 64 -9.66 0.12 -13.44
N ALA A 65 -8.44 -0.29 -13.80
CA ALA A 65 -7.43 -0.68 -12.81
C ALA A 65 -7.07 0.47 -11.86
N ALA A 66 -6.87 1.69 -12.36
CA ALA A 66 -6.61 2.87 -11.53
C ALA A 66 -7.72 3.12 -10.51
N TYR A 67 -8.98 2.99 -10.91
CA TYR A 67 -10.13 3.16 -10.01
C TYR A 67 -10.19 2.09 -8.93
N ILE A 68 -9.97 0.83 -9.29
CA ILE A 68 -9.92 -0.28 -8.34
C ILE A 68 -8.74 -0.08 -7.36
N VAL A 69 -7.54 0.21 -7.86
CA VAL A 69 -6.34 0.46 -7.05
C VAL A 69 -6.55 1.66 -6.12
N LYS A 70 -7.25 2.71 -6.58
CA LYS A 70 -7.62 3.86 -5.74
C LYS A 70 -8.47 3.40 -4.56
N ILE A 71 -9.55 2.65 -4.80
CA ILE A 71 -10.42 2.11 -3.73
C ILE A 71 -9.59 1.26 -2.76
N LEU A 72 -8.76 0.34 -3.27
CA LEU A 72 -7.91 -0.51 -2.43
C LEU A 72 -6.93 0.32 -1.58
N THR A 73 -6.36 1.38 -2.14
CA THR A 73 -5.44 2.26 -1.42
C THR A 73 -6.14 3.03 -0.30
N TYR A 74 -7.40 3.47 -0.50
CA TYR A 74 -8.19 4.02 0.60
C TYR A 74 -8.49 2.98 1.67
N THR A 75 -8.80 1.74 1.29
CA THR A 75 -8.99 0.63 2.23
C THR A 75 -7.72 0.36 3.05
N GLN A 76 -6.52 0.55 2.47
CA GLN A 76 -5.24 0.42 3.18
C GLN A 76 -5.07 1.43 4.34
N LEU A 77 -5.85 2.51 4.40
CA LEU A 77 -5.85 3.38 5.58
C LEU A 77 -6.28 2.63 6.85
N LEU A 78 -7.11 1.59 6.72
CA LEU A 78 -7.46 0.70 7.83
C LEU A 78 -6.21 0.03 8.44
N GLU A 79 -5.16 -0.23 7.67
CA GLU A 79 -3.91 -0.80 8.17
C GLU A 79 -3.11 0.17 9.03
N THR A 80 -3.33 1.48 8.86
CA THR A 80 -2.80 2.48 9.77
C THR A 80 -3.61 2.51 11.07
N ILE A 81 -4.91 2.24 10.99
CA ILE A 81 -5.83 2.23 12.12
C ILE A 81 -5.70 0.95 12.95
N HIS A 82 -5.42 -0.22 12.35
CA HIS A 82 -5.34 -1.50 13.06
C HIS A 82 -4.31 -1.50 14.20
N PRO A 83 -3.08 -0.96 14.04
CA PRO A 83 -2.13 -0.81 15.15
C PRO A 83 -2.59 0.18 16.21
N ILE A 84 -3.27 1.27 15.82
CA ILE A 84 -3.82 2.27 16.76
C ILE A 84 -4.88 1.63 17.67
N LEU A 85 -5.72 0.75 17.11
CA LEU A 85 -6.73 0.00 17.86
C LEU A 85 -6.17 -1.24 18.58
N GLY A 86 -4.86 -1.51 18.52
CA GLY A 86 -4.25 -2.70 19.11
C GLY A 86 -4.60 -4.03 18.42
N LEU A 87 -5.19 -3.98 17.22
CA LEU A 87 -5.56 -5.15 16.41
C LEU A 87 -4.36 -5.84 15.77
N VAL A 88 -3.21 -5.17 15.63
CA VAL A 88 -1.97 -5.76 15.12
C VAL A 88 -0.77 -5.15 15.86
N PRO A 89 0.25 -5.94 16.24
CA PRO A 89 1.48 -5.39 16.79
C PRO A 89 2.26 -4.59 15.74
N GLY A 90 2.59 -3.34 16.03
CA GLY A 90 3.39 -2.49 15.14
C GLY A 90 3.18 -0.99 15.35
N GLY A 91 3.97 -0.17 14.66
CA GLY A 91 3.80 1.29 14.63
C GLY A 91 2.98 1.74 13.42
N PRO A 92 2.01 2.66 13.58
CA PRO A 92 1.14 3.12 12.49
C PRO A 92 1.85 4.07 11.50
N PHE A 93 2.94 4.70 11.91
CA PHE A 93 3.61 5.75 11.15
C PHE A 93 4.15 5.28 9.79
N MET A 94 4.76 4.09 9.74
CA MET A 94 5.39 3.60 8.52
C MET A 94 4.36 3.17 7.45
N PRO A 95 3.32 2.39 7.81
CA PRO A 95 2.19 2.15 6.90
C PRO A 95 1.50 3.45 6.46
N PHE A 96 1.33 4.42 7.36
CA PHE A 96 0.71 5.70 7.03
C PHE A 96 1.44 6.45 5.92
N LEU A 97 2.76 6.63 6.06
CA LEU A 97 3.57 7.31 5.04
C LEU A 97 3.51 6.60 3.68
N GLN A 98 3.52 5.27 3.67
CA GLN A 98 3.41 4.47 2.45
C GLN A 98 2.05 4.63 1.77
N VAL A 99 0.96 4.64 2.55
CA VAL A 99 -0.40 4.77 2.02
C VAL A 99 -0.66 6.20 1.52
N ILE A 100 -0.24 7.23 2.27
CA ILE A 100 -0.42 8.63 1.85
C ILE A 100 0.32 8.91 0.54
N GLY A 101 1.56 8.44 0.38
CA GLY A 101 2.29 8.59 -0.89
C GLY A 101 1.51 8.02 -2.07
N ARG A 102 0.96 6.80 -1.91
CA ARG A 102 0.14 6.16 -2.96
C ARG A 102 -1.19 6.86 -3.21
N ILE A 103 -1.84 7.41 -2.17
CA ILE A 103 -3.09 8.17 -2.34
C ILE A 103 -2.84 9.39 -3.21
N VAL A 104 -1.78 10.14 -2.92
CA VAL A 104 -1.41 11.35 -3.69
C VAL A 104 -1.21 10.99 -5.16
N VAL A 105 -0.39 9.98 -5.44
CA VAL A 105 -0.10 9.54 -6.81
C VAL A 105 -1.34 8.99 -7.53
N ASN A 106 -2.14 8.15 -6.85
CA ASN A 106 -3.40 7.62 -7.40
C ASN A 106 -4.40 8.74 -7.71
N HIS A 107 -4.47 9.77 -6.86
CA HIS A 107 -5.37 10.88 -7.07
C HIS A 107 -5.10 11.55 -8.41
N PHE A 108 -3.83 11.86 -8.70
CA PHE A 108 -3.43 12.43 -9.99
C PHE A 108 -3.66 11.46 -11.15
N LEU A 109 -3.30 10.19 -11.01
CA LEU A 109 -3.52 9.16 -12.04
C LEU A 109 -4.98 8.93 -12.42
N THR A 110 -5.92 9.19 -11.50
CA THR A 110 -7.36 9.01 -11.73
C THR A 110 -8.04 10.32 -12.16
N ASP A 111 -7.30 11.43 -12.24
CA ASP A 111 -7.85 12.69 -12.73
C ASP A 111 -8.17 12.56 -14.22
N SER A 112 -9.39 12.94 -14.60
CA SER A 112 -9.90 12.79 -15.97
C SER A 112 -9.16 13.66 -16.98
N THR A 113 -8.44 14.67 -16.48
CA THR A 113 -7.57 15.56 -17.26
C THR A 113 -6.35 14.82 -17.82
N ILE A 114 -5.93 13.72 -17.19
CA ILE A 114 -4.77 12.95 -17.63
C ILE A 114 -5.21 11.88 -18.62
N ARG A 115 -4.76 12.03 -19.87
CA ARG A 115 -4.86 10.94 -20.85
C ARG A 115 -3.83 9.88 -20.48
N LEU A 116 -4.29 8.74 -19.97
CA LEU A 116 -3.41 7.61 -19.65
C LEU A 116 -2.61 7.10 -20.87
N SER A 117 -3.16 7.23 -22.09
CA SER A 117 -2.42 7.01 -23.34
C SER A 117 -1.09 7.79 -23.41
N SER A 118 -1.00 8.97 -22.77
CA SER A 118 0.21 9.80 -22.73
C SER A 118 1.22 9.34 -21.65
N ALA A 119 0.84 8.41 -20.78
CA ALA A 119 1.66 7.93 -19.67
C ALA A 119 1.73 6.38 -19.65
N PRO A 120 2.48 5.74 -20.58
CA PRO A 120 2.59 4.27 -20.64
C PRO A 120 3.14 3.66 -19.34
N TYR A 121 3.85 4.44 -18.53
CA TYR A 121 4.38 4.05 -17.24
C TYR A 121 3.32 3.82 -16.16
N ALA A 122 2.10 4.35 -16.31
CA ALA A 122 1.00 4.13 -15.37
C ALA A 122 0.61 2.65 -15.30
N HIS A 123 0.58 1.97 -16.45
CA HIS A 123 0.34 0.55 -16.52
C HIS A 123 1.37 -0.25 -15.71
N TYR A 124 2.66 -0.02 -15.98
CA TYR A 124 3.75 -0.72 -15.28
C TYR A 124 3.75 -0.41 -13.78
N LEU A 125 3.42 0.82 -13.40
CA LEU A 125 3.29 1.23 -12.00
C LEU A 125 2.24 0.38 -11.27
N PHE A 126 1.05 0.20 -11.87
CA PHE A 126 -0.01 -0.61 -11.26
C PHE A 126 0.34 -2.09 -11.18
N ILE A 127 1.07 -2.64 -12.16
CA ILE A 127 1.61 -4.00 -12.06
C ILE A 127 2.56 -4.09 -10.88
N VAL A 128 3.56 -3.21 -10.81
CA VAL A 128 4.59 -3.23 -9.75
C VAL A 128 3.97 -3.08 -8.37
N TRP A 129 3.06 -2.12 -8.18
CA TRP A 129 2.33 -1.95 -6.92
C TRP A 129 1.53 -3.19 -6.56
N SER A 130 0.71 -3.69 -7.49
CA SER A 130 -0.11 -4.88 -7.22
C SER A 130 0.73 -6.11 -6.91
N SER A 131 1.87 -6.30 -7.58
CA SER A 131 2.80 -7.40 -7.30
C SER A 131 3.36 -7.33 -5.87
N ILE A 132 3.79 -6.14 -5.39
CA ILE A 132 4.25 -5.97 -4.01
C ILE A 132 3.13 -6.33 -3.02
N GLU A 133 1.90 -5.91 -3.32
CA GLU A 133 0.75 -6.12 -2.45
C GLU A 133 0.33 -7.59 -2.35
N ILE A 134 0.35 -8.34 -3.46
CA ILE A 134 0.03 -9.76 -3.49
C ILE A 134 0.87 -10.52 -2.46
N PHE A 135 2.19 -10.36 -2.48
CA PHE A 135 3.08 -11.05 -1.52
C PHE A 135 2.89 -10.54 -0.08
N ARG A 136 2.59 -9.25 0.10
CA ARG A 136 2.35 -8.66 1.42
C ARG A 136 1.10 -9.23 2.07
N TYR A 137 -0.01 -9.29 1.34
CA TYR A 137 -1.27 -9.82 1.86
C TYR A 137 -1.25 -11.33 2.01
N SER A 138 -0.58 -12.08 1.13
CA SER A 138 -0.35 -13.52 1.35
C SER A 138 0.41 -13.76 2.65
N PHE A 139 1.46 -12.97 2.92
CA PHE A 139 2.20 -13.08 4.16
C PHE A 139 1.33 -12.75 5.38
N TYR A 140 0.56 -11.65 5.33
CA TYR A 140 -0.31 -11.25 6.46
C TYR A 140 -1.42 -12.26 6.73
N ALA A 141 -2.05 -12.81 5.68
CA ALA A 141 -3.06 -13.86 5.82
C ALA A 141 -2.51 -15.10 6.52
N LEU A 142 -1.32 -15.57 6.14
CA LEU A 142 -0.68 -16.73 6.78
C LEU A 142 -0.24 -16.43 8.22
N ARG A 143 0.21 -15.20 8.49
CA ARG A 143 0.63 -14.77 9.83
C ARG A 143 -0.51 -14.81 10.85
N VAL A 144 -1.77 -14.61 10.43
CA VAL A 144 -2.95 -14.71 11.31
C VAL A 144 -3.06 -16.10 11.95
N PHE A 145 -2.71 -17.15 11.21
CA PHE A 145 -2.71 -18.53 11.68
C PHE A 145 -1.37 -18.98 12.29
N ASN A 146 -0.40 -18.07 12.44
CA ASN A 146 0.98 -18.38 12.81
C ASN A 146 1.65 -19.41 11.88
N VAL A 147 1.19 -19.50 10.63
CA VAL A 147 1.82 -20.36 9.61
C VAL A 147 2.89 -19.54 8.92
N GLU A 148 4.12 -20.03 8.94
CA GLU A 148 5.26 -19.36 8.31
C GLU A 148 5.83 -20.20 7.17
N ILE A 149 5.50 -19.84 5.93
CA ILE A 149 6.10 -20.45 4.75
C ILE A 149 7.38 -19.70 4.40
N TYR A 150 8.51 -20.42 4.32
CA TYR A 150 9.82 -19.82 4.03
C TYR A 150 9.82 -19.08 2.69
N ALA A 151 9.28 -19.69 1.62
CA ALA A 151 9.22 -19.08 0.29
C ALA A 151 8.50 -17.72 0.29
N ILE A 152 7.31 -17.63 0.90
CA ILE A 152 6.53 -16.37 0.94
C ILE A 152 7.23 -15.31 1.82
N THR A 153 7.84 -15.75 2.93
CA THR A 153 8.64 -14.87 3.78
C THR A 153 9.84 -14.31 3.01
N TRP A 154 10.56 -15.16 2.29
CA TRP A 154 11.70 -14.77 1.48
C TRP A 154 11.29 -13.83 0.34
N CYS A 155 10.20 -14.14 -0.37
CA CYS A 155 9.64 -13.29 -1.42
C CYS A 155 9.32 -11.91 -0.86
N ARG A 156 8.59 -11.82 0.25
CA ARG A 156 8.27 -10.54 0.90
C ARG A 156 9.52 -9.70 1.20
N TYR A 157 10.56 -10.32 1.75
CA TYR A 157 11.79 -9.62 2.15
C TYR A 157 12.87 -9.57 1.07
N THR A 158 12.60 -10.00 -0.16
CA THR A 158 13.58 -9.96 -1.26
C THR A 158 13.05 -9.24 -2.47
N LEU A 159 11.77 -9.43 -2.80
CA LEU A 159 11.12 -8.81 -3.96
C LEU A 159 11.07 -7.28 -3.85
N PHE A 160 11.12 -6.70 -2.65
CA PHE A 160 11.18 -5.25 -2.50
C PHE A 160 12.43 -4.64 -3.15
N MET A 161 13.54 -5.38 -3.27
CA MET A 161 14.79 -4.84 -3.80
C MET A 161 14.69 -4.39 -5.26
N PRO A 162 14.17 -5.20 -6.21
CA PRO A 162 13.94 -4.75 -7.58
C PRO A 162 12.67 -3.92 -7.74
N LEU A 163 11.59 -4.24 -7.00
CA LEU A 163 10.28 -3.63 -7.23
C LEU A 163 10.19 -2.19 -6.71
N TYR A 164 10.92 -1.81 -5.66
CA TYR A 164 10.89 -0.43 -5.15
C TYR A 164 11.55 0.58 -6.10
N PRO A 165 12.79 0.35 -6.60
CA PRO A 165 13.39 1.23 -7.61
C PRO A 165 12.54 1.31 -8.88
N MET A 166 11.98 0.18 -9.31
CA MET A 166 11.11 0.14 -10.49
C MET A 166 9.82 0.93 -10.26
N GLY A 167 9.16 0.75 -9.11
CA GLY A 167 7.96 1.50 -8.74
C GLY A 167 8.21 2.99 -8.64
N GLY A 168 9.31 3.38 -7.99
CA GLY A 168 9.73 4.78 -7.90
C GLY A 168 10.05 5.41 -9.26
N PHE A 169 10.73 4.67 -10.14
CA PHE A 169 10.99 5.14 -11.50
C PHE A 169 9.70 5.34 -12.28
N CYS A 170 8.78 4.37 -12.26
CA CYS A 170 7.49 4.49 -12.93
C CYS A 170 6.66 5.65 -12.35
N GLU A 171 6.63 5.81 -11.03
CA GLU A 171 5.95 6.92 -10.36
C GLU A 171 6.53 8.27 -10.78
N ALA A 172 7.85 8.41 -10.83
CA ALA A 172 8.50 9.63 -11.31
C ALA A 172 8.11 9.95 -12.75
N GLN A 173 8.10 8.96 -13.65
CA GLN A 173 7.70 9.18 -15.05
C GLN A 173 6.23 9.59 -15.17
N VAL A 174 5.34 8.96 -14.40
CA VAL A 174 3.92 9.32 -14.36
C VAL A 174 3.75 10.76 -13.88
N VAL A 175 4.37 11.13 -12.76
CA VAL A 175 4.25 12.48 -12.21
C VAL A 175 4.80 13.52 -13.19
N LEU A 176 5.92 13.25 -13.87
CA LEU A 176 6.47 14.15 -14.88
C LEU A 176 5.54 14.30 -16.10
N ALA A 177 4.87 13.23 -16.52
CA ALA A 177 3.86 13.30 -17.58
C ALA A 177 2.65 14.13 -17.14
N THR A 178 2.17 13.92 -15.91
CA THR A 178 1.11 14.71 -15.28
C THR A 178 1.45 16.21 -15.24
N VAL A 179 2.67 16.55 -14.80
CA VAL A 179 3.16 17.94 -14.74
C VAL A 179 3.11 18.60 -16.12
N LYS A 180 3.54 17.91 -17.18
CA LYS A 180 3.51 18.45 -18.55
C LYS A 180 2.08 18.75 -19.01
N GLU A 181 1.11 17.93 -18.65
CA GLU A 181 -0.29 18.16 -19.02
C GLU A 181 -0.94 19.27 -18.18
N TYR A 182 -0.61 19.38 -16.90
CA TYR A 182 -1.07 20.51 -16.07
C TYR A 182 -0.47 21.86 -16.49
N GLU A 183 0.77 21.89 -16.99
CA GLU A 183 1.36 23.11 -17.55
C GLU A 183 0.65 23.56 -18.84
N LYS A 184 0.16 22.63 -19.66
CA LYS A 184 -0.61 22.96 -20.88
C LYS A 184 -2.04 23.41 -20.58
N THR A 185 -2.68 22.81 -19.58
CA THR A 185 -4.09 23.05 -19.24
C THR A 185 -4.28 24.19 -18.24
N GLY A 186 -3.23 24.61 -17.53
CA GLY A 186 -3.31 25.62 -16.47
C GLY A 186 -4.09 25.18 -15.23
N ALA A 187 -4.55 23.92 -15.19
CA ALA A 187 -5.39 23.41 -14.12
C ALA A 187 -4.64 23.41 -12.79
N TYR A 188 -5.32 23.87 -11.72
CA TYR A 188 -4.81 23.98 -10.36
C TYR A 188 -3.66 24.97 -10.11
N SER A 189 -3.40 25.89 -11.04
CA SER A 189 -2.58 27.08 -10.77
C SER A 189 -3.47 28.24 -10.32
N ILE A 190 -3.50 28.53 -9.01
CA ILE A 190 -4.18 29.72 -8.49
C ILE A 190 -3.18 30.88 -8.58
N SER A 191 -3.19 31.60 -9.70
CA SER A 191 -2.48 32.87 -9.83
C SER A 191 -3.36 34.00 -9.28
N LEU A 192 -3.04 34.51 -8.10
CA LEU A 192 -3.66 35.70 -7.54
C LEU A 192 -2.84 36.95 -7.96
N PRO A 193 -3.47 38.09 -8.27
CA PRO A 193 -2.80 39.27 -8.85
C PRO A 193 -2.04 40.15 -7.84
N ASN A 194 -1.73 39.65 -6.63
CA ASN A 194 -1.10 40.47 -5.58
C ASN A 194 0.33 39.98 -5.25
N THR A 195 1.27 40.91 -5.16
CA THR A 195 2.72 40.68 -5.04
C THR A 195 3.18 40.05 -3.71
N SER A 196 2.28 39.82 -2.75
CA SER A 196 2.60 39.25 -1.43
C SER A 196 1.76 38.04 -1.03
N ASN A 197 1.04 37.39 -1.95
CA ASN A 197 0.28 36.18 -1.63
C ASN A 197 0.84 34.91 -2.29
N PHE A 198 0.90 33.85 -1.48
CA PHE A 198 1.39 32.52 -1.82
C PHE A 198 0.65 31.96 -3.05
N SER A 199 1.29 32.02 -4.22
CA SER A 199 0.75 31.42 -5.45
C SER A 199 1.08 29.93 -5.45
N PHE A 200 0.07 29.07 -5.32
CA PHE A 200 0.28 27.62 -5.31
C PHE A 200 0.42 27.10 -6.74
N ASN A 201 1.65 26.79 -7.13
CA ASN A 201 1.96 26.16 -8.42
C ASN A 201 2.08 24.64 -8.22
N LEU A 202 0.97 23.93 -8.47
CA LEU A 202 0.90 22.48 -8.34
C LEU A 202 1.96 21.74 -9.19
N PRO A 203 2.24 22.12 -10.45
CA PRO A 203 3.37 21.58 -11.23
C PRO A 203 4.73 21.70 -10.55
N ALA A 204 5.04 22.86 -9.96
CA ALA A 204 6.30 23.08 -9.25
C ALA A 204 6.40 22.23 -7.97
N PHE A 205 5.30 22.12 -7.22
CA PHE A 205 5.20 21.25 -6.04
C PHE A 205 5.42 19.77 -6.41
N LEU A 206 4.82 19.30 -7.50
CA LEU A 206 4.97 17.92 -8.00
C LEU A 206 6.41 17.61 -8.43
N ARG A 207 7.11 18.57 -9.07
CA ARG A 207 8.55 18.40 -9.39
C ARG A 207 9.39 18.28 -8.11
N VAL A 208 9.16 19.17 -7.15
CA VAL A 208 9.84 19.14 -5.85
C VAL A 208 9.58 17.81 -5.13
N TYR A 209 8.34 17.31 -5.15
CA TYR A 209 8.00 15.99 -4.62
C TYR A 209 8.80 14.87 -5.29
N THR A 210 8.82 14.82 -6.62
CA THR A 210 9.52 13.76 -7.35
C THR A 210 11.03 13.78 -7.14
N PHE A 211 11.66 14.95 -7.05
CA PHE A 211 13.13 15.02 -6.91
C PHE A 211 13.60 14.98 -5.45
N LEU A 212 12.91 15.66 -4.53
CA LEU A 212 13.36 15.82 -3.14
C LEU A 212 12.70 14.85 -2.16
N LEU A 213 11.49 14.33 -2.44
CA LEU A 213 10.82 13.39 -1.56
C LEU A 213 10.97 11.94 -2.05
N LEU A 214 10.74 11.67 -3.33
CA LEU A 214 10.71 10.29 -3.85
C LEU A 214 12.10 9.61 -3.80
N GLY A 215 13.17 10.28 -4.23
CA GLY A 215 14.52 9.73 -4.18
C GLY A 215 14.98 9.37 -2.74
N PRO A 216 15.03 10.34 -1.82
CA PRO A 216 15.43 10.09 -0.43
C PRO A 216 14.49 9.12 0.30
N SER A 217 13.17 9.17 0.05
CA SER A 217 12.23 8.24 0.67
C SER A 217 12.47 6.80 0.23
N ILE A 218 12.69 6.53 -1.07
CA ILE A 218 13.02 5.19 -1.56
C ILE A 218 14.31 4.70 -0.91
N MET A 219 15.36 5.52 -0.86
CA MET A 219 16.62 5.15 -0.21
C MET A 219 16.45 4.82 1.28
N TYR A 220 15.68 5.65 2.00
CA TYR A 220 15.38 5.43 3.41
C TYR A 220 14.57 4.15 3.63
N LEU A 221 13.50 3.93 2.85
CA LEU A 221 12.67 2.72 2.92
C LEU A 221 13.47 1.47 2.57
N MET A 222 14.34 1.52 1.56
CA MET A 222 15.21 0.40 1.20
C MET A 222 16.16 0.03 2.35
N ARG A 223 16.79 1.02 2.99
CA ARG A 223 17.65 0.77 4.17
C ARG A 223 16.86 0.16 5.32
N TYR A 224 15.66 0.68 5.58
CA TYR A 224 14.78 0.15 6.62
C TYR A 224 14.38 -1.31 6.34
N MET A 225 13.93 -1.61 5.11
CA MET A 225 13.52 -2.95 4.70
C MET A 225 14.70 -3.93 4.66
N TRP A 226 15.90 -3.45 4.32
CA TRP A 226 17.13 -4.24 4.43
C TRP A 226 17.44 -4.61 5.89
N SER A 227 17.30 -3.68 6.83
CA SER A 227 17.43 -3.96 8.26
C SER A 227 16.41 -5.01 8.71
N GLN A 228 15.15 -4.90 8.28
CA GLN A 228 14.09 -5.87 8.58
C GLN A 228 14.43 -7.26 8.00
N ARG A 229 14.90 -7.33 6.76
CA ARG A 229 15.37 -8.57 6.12
C ARG A 229 16.48 -9.22 6.95
N CYS A 230 17.50 -8.46 7.33
CA CYS A 230 18.60 -8.98 8.14
C CYS A 230 18.11 -9.51 9.49
N LYS A 231 17.20 -8.82 10.17
CA LYS A 231 16.63 -9.27 11.45
C LYS A 231 15.85 -10.58 11.30
N GLN A 232 14.99 -10.66 10.28
CA GLN A 232 14.08 -11.80 10.09
C GLN A 232 14.77 -13.04 9.51
N LEU A 233 15.74 -12.85 8.60
CA LEU A 233 16.46 -13.98 7.98
C LEU A 233 17.61 -14.48 8.86
N LYS A 234 18.33 -13.62 9.60
CA LYS A 234 19.35 -14.08 10.54
C LYS A 234 18.74 -14.88 11.69
N ALA A 235 17.58 -14.46 12.20
CA ALA A 235 16.85 -15.21 13.24
C ALA A 235 16.32 -16.58 12.77
N LYS A 236 16.35 -16.88 11.46
CA LYS A 236 15.92 -18.17 10.90
C LYS A 236 17.07 -19.07 10.45
N LEU A 237 18.28 -18.53 10.34
CA LEU A 237 19.49 -19.26 9.97
C LEU A 237 20.39 -19.56 11.19
N ALA A 238 20.12 -18.93 12.33
CA ALA A 238 20.72 -19.22 13.63
C ALA A 238 19.81 -20.18 14.41
#